data_AF-W3VAE9-F1
#
_entry.id   AF-W3VAE9-F1
#
_cell.length_a   1.000
_cell.length_b   1.000
_cell.length_c   1.000
_cell.angle_alpha   90.00
_cell.angle_beta   90.00
_cell.angle_gamma   90.00
#
_symmetry.space_group_name_H-M   'P 1'
#
loop_
_entity.id
_entity.type
_entity.pdbx_description
1 polymer ?
#
loop_
_entity_poly.entity_id
_entity_poly.type
_entity_poly.pdbx_seq_one_letter_code
_entity_poly.pdbx_strand_id
1 'polypeptide(L)'
;MAANQVTQFPAKEPFTRHFRGFFHWTPISEHNEKILGYYSLSPASIAYERAPEVIKRGLARHDVPVFRLGRLAVDLSVQSQGLGGQLLLAAGRRCLLVAAQAGGVALLIDAKNERVAEWYASYGAVPLLDARLSLLLPFKTIHAAPTTAGKL
;
A
#
# COMPACT_ATOMS: atom_id res chain seq x y z
N MET A 1 -17.79 -0.50 6.24
CA MET A 1 -17.46 -0.07 7.63
C MET A 1 -16.03 0.47 7.64
N ALA A 2 -15.94 1.80 7.57
CA ALA A 2 -14.82 2.70 7.83
C ALA A 2 -13.35 2.17 7.74
N ALA A 3 -12.87 1.97 6.52
CA ALA A 3 -11.46 2.25 6.23
C ALA A 3 -11.16 3.71 6.60
N ASN A 4 -10.07 3.92 7.33
CA ASN A 4 -9.42 5.19 7.71
C ASN A 4 -10.22 6.48 7.49
N GLN A 5 -10.52 7.16 8.61
CA GLN A 5 -11.22 8.44 8.74
C GLN A 5 -11.45 9.18 7.42
N VAL A 6 -12.73 9.36 7.11
CA VAL A 6 -13.20 10.43 6.25
C VAL A 6 -12.68 11.74 6.84
N THR A 7 -11.54 12.21 6.35
CA THR A 7 -11.32 13.64 6.26
C THR A 7 -12.04 14.06 4.99
N GLN A 8 -13.24 14.60 5.19
CA GLN A 8 -13.95 15.38 4.20
C GLN A 8 -12.93 16.34 3.56
N PHE A 9 -12.77 16.33 2.23
CA PHE A 9 -12.01 17.36 1.54
C PHE A 9 -12.74 18.69 1.76
N PRO A 10 -12.21 19.68 2.51
CA PRO A 10 -12.73 21.03 2.40
C PRO A 10 -12.18 21.59 1.10
N ALA A 11 -13.04 21.78 0.11
CA ALA A 11 -12.66 22.28 -1.23
C ALA A 11 -12.10 23.72 -1.22
N LYS A 12 -11.80 24.34 -0.07
CA LYS A 12 -11.58 25.79 0.03
C LYS A 12 -10.58 26.27 1.12
N GLU A 13 -9.62 25.46 1.57
CA GLU A 13 -8.55 25.99 2.44
C GLU A 13 -7.15 25.71 1.89
N PRO A 14 -6.27 26.73 1.81
CA PRO A 14 -4.89 26.54 1.37
C PRO A 14 -4.12 25.71 2.40
N PHE A 15 -3.60 24.57 1.94
CA PHE A 15 -2.80 23.64 2.73
C PHE A 15 -1.40 24.21 2.97
N THR A 16 -1.25 25.06 3.98
CA THR A 16 0.07 25.53 4.45
C THR A 16 0.55 24.64 5.59
N ARG A 17 1.14 23.48 5.28
CA ARG A 17 1.98 22.79 6.27
C ARG A 17 3.13 22.02 5.62
N HIS A 18 4.32 22.57 5.85
CA HIS A 18 5.66 21.99 5.82
C HIS A 18 5.74 20.48 5.50
N PHE A 19 5.66 20.13 4.22
CA PHE A 19 6.18 18.87 3.70
C PHE A 19 7.04 19.21 2.49
N ARG A 20 8.34 18.96 2.63
CA ARG A 20 9.37 19.29 1.64
C ARG A 20 9.42 18.15 0.60
N GLY A 21 8.41 18.10 -0.25
CA GLY A 21 8.32 17.17 -1.39
C GLY A 21 7.60 17.88 -2.53
N PHE A 22 8.22 17.89 -3.72
CA PHE A 22 7.60 18.47 -4.92
C PHE A 22 6.38 17.63 -5.31
N PHE A 23 5.18 18.16 -5.06
CA PHE A 23 3.94 17.60 -5.61
C PHE A 23 3.59 18.40 -6.86
N HIS A 24 3.77 17.80 -8.04
CA HIS A 24 3.20 18.34 -9.27
C HIS A 24 1.69 18.07 -9.25
N TRP A 25 0.89 19.12 -9.10
CA TRP A 25 -0.56 19.06 -9.26
C TRP A 25 -0.90 19.64 -10.62
N THR A 26 -1.43 18.82 -11.51
CA THR A 26 -2.08 19.29 -12.73
C THR A 26 -3.58 19.34 -12.45
N PRO A 27 -4.27 20.46 -12.75
CA PRO A 27 -5.73 20.50 -12.69
C PRO A 27 -6.30 19.47 -13.67
N ILE A 28 -6.88 18.41 -13.12
CA ILE A 28 -7.68 17.45 -13.89
C ILE A 28 -9.04 18.12 -14.08
N SER A 29 -9.32 18.50 -15.34
CA SER A 29 -10.58 18.89 -15.99
C SER A 29 -11.82 19.28 -15.17
N GLU A 30 -12.58 20.27 -15.68
CA GLU A 30 -13.90 20.74 -15.19
C GLU A 30 -15.03 19.69 -15.15
N HIS A 31 -14.75 18.42 -15.45
CA HIS A 31 -15.68 17.33 -15.22
C HIS A 31 -15.52 16.84 -13.78
N ASN A 32 -16.63 16.81 -13.05
CA ASN A 32 -16.74 16.33 -11.67
C ASN A 32 -16.49 14.81 -11.60
N GLU A 33 -15.29 14.37 -11.98
CA GLU A 33 -14.87 12.98 -11.94
C GLU A 33 -14.71 12.56 -10.48
N LYS A 34 -15.68 11.80 -9.99
CA LYS A 34 -15.66 11.30 -8.62
C LYS A 34 -14.50 10.31 -8.46
N ILE A 35 -13.53 10.64 -7.62
CA ILE A 35 -12.43 9.75 -7.25
C ILE A 35 -12.99 8.60 -6.40
N LEU A 36 -12.99 7.39 -6.96
CA LEU A 36 -13.52 6.18 -6.30
C LEU A 36 -12.50 5.46 -5.40
N GLY A 37 -11.22 5.81 -5.48
CA GLY A 37 -10.20 5.27 -4.61
C GLY A 37 -8.80 5.80 -4.94
N TYR A 38 -7.88 5.67 -3.98
CA TYR A 38 -6.49 6.11 -4.14
C TYR A 38 -5.54 5.27 -3.28
N TYR A 39 -4.26 5.33 -3.63
CA TYR A 39 -3.18 4.80 -2.80
C TYR A 39 -1.95 5.69 -2.84
N SER A 40 -1.08 5.55 -1.85
CA SER A 40 0.21 6.23 -1.79
C SER A 40 1.34 5.26 -1.45
N LEU A 41 2.48 5.47 -2.11
CA LEU A 41 3.69 4.66 -1.96
C LEU A 41 4.87 5.54 -1.57
N SER A 42 5.74 5.03 -0.72
CA SER A 42 7.02 5.68 -0.39
C SER A 42 8.12 4.62 -0.19
N PRO A 43 9.36 4.88 -0.62
CA PRO A 43 10.48 4.03 -0.27
C PRO A 43 10.67 3.99 1.25
N ALA A 44 11.05 2.84 1.79
CA ALA A 44 11.29 2.63 3.21
C ALA A 44 12.31 1.50 3.43
N SER A 45 12.78 1.36 4.66
CA SER A 45 13.55 0.22 5.11
C SER A 45 13.02 -0.29 6.44
N ILE A 46 13.25 -1.57 6.73
CA ILE A 46 12.98 -2.16 8.04
C ILE A 46 14.25 -2.81 8.57
N ALA A 47 14.42 -2.76 9.89
CA ALA A 47 15.51 -3.45 10.57
C ALA A 47 15.42 -4.96 10.30
N TYR A 48 16.58 -5.59 10.06
CA TYR A 48 16.67 -7.00 9.74
C TYR A 48 16.00 -7.88 10.81
N GLU A 49 16.12 -7.54 12.10
CA GLU A 49 15.57 -8.34 13.19
C GLU A 49 14.04 -8.40 13.18
N ARG A 50 13.37 -7.38 12.62
CA ARG A 50 11.90 -7.27 12.61
C ARG A 50 11.26 -8.06 11.48
N ALA A 51 12.01 -8.28 10.40
CA ALA A 51 11.51 -8.99 9.23
C ALA A 51 11.30 -10.50 9.55
N PRO A 52 10.23 -11.13 9.02
CA PRO A 52 10.02 -12.57 9.16
C PRO A 52 11.02 -13.36 8.31
N GLU A 53 11.35 -14.58 8.75
CA GLU A 53 12.33 -15.47 8.09
C GLU A 53 12.05 -15.69 6.59
N VAL A 54 10.77 -15.71 6.21
CA VAL A 54 10.32 -15.87 4.81
C VAL A 54 10.82 -14.74 3.89
N ILE A 55 11.15 -13.57 4.43
CA ILE A 55 11.71 -12.41 3.71
C ILE A 55 13.22 -12.33 3.93
N LYS A 56 13.73 -12.69 5.11
CA LYS A 56 15.17 -12.64 5.44
C LYS A 56 16.02 -13.66 4.70
N ARG A 57 15.43 -14.78 4.29
CA ARG A 57 16.15 -15.87 3.63
C ARG A 57 16.77 -15.38 2.31
N GLY A 58 18.10 -15.23 2.31
CA GLY A 58 18.88 -14.75 1.16
C GLY A 58 19.34 -13.29 1.24
N LEU A 59 19.01 -12.57 2.32
CA LEU A 59 19.42 -11.17 2.53
C LEU A 59 20.59 -11.09 3.53
N ALA A 60 21.52 -10.18 3.25
CA ALA A 60 22.56 -9.78 4.20
C ALA A 60 21.93 -9.17 5.46
N ARG A 61 22.65 -9.21 6.59
CA ARG A 61 22.22 -8.66 7.89
C ARG A 61 22.28 -7.13 7.91
N HIS A 62 21.54 -6.49 7.02
CA HIS A 62 21.34 -5.06 6.92
C HIS A 62 19.85 -4.74 6.83
N ASP A 63 19.53 -3.45 6.91
CA ASP A 63 18.19 -2.94 6.69
C ASP A 63 17.61 -3.47 5.37
N VAL A 64 16.42 -4.05 5.48
CA VAL A 64 15.73 -4.68 4.35
C VAL A 64 15.00 -3.58 3.57
N PRO A 65 15.32 -3.36 2.28
CA PRO A 65 14.66 -2.33 1.49
C PRO A 65 13.23 -2.76 1.14
N VAL A 66 12.26 -1.91 1.44
CA VAL A 66 10.83 -2.15 1.23
C VAL A 66 10.14 -0.91 0.68
N PHE A 67 8.91 -1.08 0.19
CA PHE A 67 8.06 0.04 -0.19
C PHE A 67 6.88 0.12 0.77
N ARG A 68 6.67 1.27 1.40
CA ARG A 68 5.54 1.46 2.32
C ARG A 68 4.29 1.87 1.56
N LEU A 69 3.20 1.14 1.77
CA LEU A 69 1.86 1.52 1.37
C LEU A 69 1.30 2.47 2.44
N GLY A 70 1.47 3.77 2.23
CA GLY A 70 1.10 4.77 3.23
C GLY A 70 -0.41 4.87 3.41
N ARG A 71 -1.16 4.85 2.31
CA ARG A 71 -2.62 4.87 2.31
C ARG A 71 -3.15 3.98 1.19
N LEU A 72 -4.27 3.33 1.46
CA LEU A 72 -5.12 2.66 0.49
C LEU A 72 -6.56 2.92 0.93
N ALA A 73 -7.33 3.60 0.09
CA ALA A 73 -8.71 3.94 0.42
C ALA A 73 -9.60 3.81 -0.82
N VAL A 74 -10.83 3.38 -0.58
CA VAL A 74 -11.89 3.18 -1.58
C VAL A 74 -13.15 3.87 -1.08
N ASP A 75 -13.84 4.58 -1.97
CA ASP A 75 -15.10 5.26 -1.69
C ASP A 75 -16.16 4.27 -1.18
N LEU A 76 -16.92 4.68 -0.16
CA LEU A 76 -17.91 3.84 0.52
C LEU A 76 -18.95 3.25 -0.43
N SER A 77 -19.32 3.95 -1.50
CA SER A 77 -20.32 3.49 -2.48
C SER A 77 -19.86 2.29 -3.32
N VAL A 78 -18.55 2.07 -3.43
CA VAL A 78 -17.96 0.99 -4.24
C VAL A 78 -17.09 0.04 -3.40
N GLN A 79 -17.19 0.12 -2.07
CA GLN A 79 -16.53 -0.85 -1.19
C GLN A 79 -17.06 -2.26 -1.43
N SER A 80 -16.22 -3.27 -1.20
CA SER A 80 -16.53 -4.69 -1.37
C SER A 80 -16.80 -5.15 -2.81
N GLN A 81 -16.63 -4.28 -3.81
CA GLN A 81 -16.70 -4.64 -5.24
C GLN A 81 -15.31 -5.03 -5.81
N GLY A 82 -14.35 -5.37 -4.94
CA GLY A 82 -13.00 -5.79 -5.35
C GLY A 82 -12.04 -4.64 -5.72
N LEU A 83 -12.49 -3.38 -5.77
CA LEU A 83 -11.65 -2.24 -6.13
C LEU A 83 -10.42 -2.09 -5.21
N GLY A 84 -10.56 -2.37 -3.91
CA GLY A 84 -9.44 -2.33 -2.96
C GLY A 84 -8.34 -3.33 -3.31
N GLY A 85 -8.71 -4.53 -3.74
CA GLY A 85 -7.76 -5.55 -4.20
C GLY A 85 -7.09 -5.16 -5.52
N GLN A 86 -7.85 -4.57 -6.45
CA GLN A 86 -7.29 -4.06 -7.71
C GLN A 86 -6.28 -2.92 -7.46
N LEU A 87 -6.58 -1.99 -6.55
CA LEU A 87 -5.65 -0.93 -6.16
C LEU A 87 -4.41 -1.48 -5.47
N LEU A 88 -4.55 -2.49 -4.60
CA LEU A 88 -3.41 -3.16 -3.96
C LEU A 88 -2.50 -3.85 -5.00
N LEU A 89 -3.08 -4.56 -5.97
CA LEU A 89 -2.32 -5.17 -7.06
C LEU A 89 -1.66 -4.12 -7.96
N ALA A 90 -2.35 -3.01 -8.27
CA ALA A 90 -1.78 -1.91 -9.02
C ALA A 90 -0.59 -1.26 -8.29
N ALA A 91 -0.71 -1.06 -6.97
CA ALA A 91 0.37 -0.56 -6.13
C ALA A 91 1.56 -1.53 -6.11
N GLY A 92 1.29 -2.83 -5.92
CA GLY A 92 2.30 -3.88 -5.96
C GLY A 92 3.05 -3.95 -7.30
N ARG A 93 2.33 -3.85 -8.43
CA ARG A 93 2.92 -3.80 -9.77
C ARG A 93 3.82 -2.57 -9.96
N ARG A 94 3.41 -1.40 -9.49
CA ARG A 94 4.26 -0.20 -9.52
C ARG A 94 5.52 -0.40 -8.70
N CYS A 95 5.41 -0.97 -7.50
CA CYS A 95 6.57 -1.27 -6.67
C CYS A 95 7.52 -2.29 -7.32
N LEU A 96 7.00 -3.31 -7.99
CA LEU A 96 7.82 -4.28 -8.73
C LEU A 96 8.66 -3.62 -9.82
N LEU A 97 8.06 -2.69 -10.59
CA LEU A 97 8.77 -1.96 -11.64
C LEU A 97 9.91 -1.10 -11.06
N VAL A 98 9.67 -0.43 -9.93
CA VAL A 98 10.70 0.35 -9.25
C VAL A 98 11.75 -0.56 -8.61
N ALA A 99 11.35 -1.68 -8.02
CA ALA A 99 12.25 -2.64 -7.39
C ALA A 99 13.22 -3.30 -8.38
N ALA A 100 12.82 -3.46 -9.64
CA ALA A 100 13.71 -3.93 -10.70
C ALA A 100 14.88 -2.97 -10.98
N GLN A 101 14.75 -1.69 -10.64
CA GLN A 101 15.76 -0.65 -10.89
C GLN A 101 16.49 -0.21 -9.62
N ALA A 102 15.76 0.02 -8.53
CA ALA A 102 16.26 0.59 -7.28
C ALA A 102 16.36 -0.43 -6.13
N GLY A 103 15.97 -1.68 -6.36
CA GLY A 103 15.87 -2.71 -5.33
C GLY A 103 14.62 -2.59 -4.47
N GLY A 104 14.34 -3.65 -3.71
CA GLY A 104 13.20 -3.76 -2.81
C GLY A 104 12.59 -5.15 -2.85
N VAL A 105 12.24 -5.68 -1.67
CA VAL A 105 11.85 -7.10 -1.56
C VAL A 105 10.38 -7.32 -1.20
N ALA A 106 9.73 -6.30 -0.65
CA ALA A 106 8.36 -6.40 -0.15
C ALA A 106 7.67 -5.03 -0.06
N LEU A 107 6.34 -5.08 0.04
CA LEU A 107 5.50 -3.94 0.42
C LEU A 107 5.26 -3.97 1.94
N LEU A 108 5.61 -2.90 2.65
CA LEU A 108 5.27 -2.69 4.05
C LEU A 108 3.90 -2.02 4.17
N ILE A 109 3.03 -2.58 4.98
CA ILE A 109 1.64 -2.17 5.15
C ILE A 109 1.36 -2.03 6.63
N ASP A 110 0.84 -0.88 7.06
CA ASP A 110 0.35 -0.70 8.42
C ASP A 110 -1.17 -0.78 8.43
N ALA A 111 -1.70 -1.91 8.91
CA ALA A 111 -3.11 -2.12 9.05
C ALA A 111 -3.66 -1.27 10.21
N LYS A 112 -4.84 -0.69 9.99
CA LYS A 112 -5.52 0.12 11.01
C LYS A 112 -6.03 -0.72 12.19
N ASN A 113 -6.43 -1.96 11.92
CA ASN A 113 -7.00 -2.89 12.88
C ASN A 113 -6.81 -4.33 12.38
N GLU A 114 -7.13 -5.28 13.24
CA GLU A 114 -6.96 -6.72 13.02
C GLU A 114 -7.74 -7.19 11.79
N ARG A 115 -8.96 -6.69 11.59
CA ARG A 115 -9.78 -7.03 10.41
C ARG A 115 -9.10 -6.62 9.10
N VAL A 116 -8.46 -5.44 9.07
CA VAL A 116 -7.70 -4.98 7.90
C VAL A 116 -6.42 -5.80 7.75
N ALA A 117 -5.76 -6.17 8.85
CA ALA A 117 -4.59 -7.04 8.82
C ALA A 117 -4.92 -8.42 8.23
N GLU A 118 -6.05 -9.03 8.63
CA GLU A 118 -6.56 -10.27 8.06
C GLU A 118 -6.88 -10.14 6.57
N TRP A 119 -7.48 -9.01 6.15
CA TRP A 119 -7.72 -8.73 4.74
C TRP A 119 -6.41 -8.73 3.95
N TYR A 120 -5.37 -8.03 4.41
CA TYR A 120 -4.05 -8.06 3.76
C TYR A 120 -3.39 -9.46 3.83
N ALA A 121 -3.57 -10.19 4.93
CA ALA A 121 -3.06 -11.55 5.07
C ALA A 121 -3.70 -12.52 4.05
N SER A 122 -4.96 -12.29 3.66
CA SER A 122 -5.61 -13.07 2.59
C SER A 122 -4.95 -12.88 1.21
N TYR A 123 -4.24 -11.76 0.98
CA TYR A 123 -3.40 -11.55 -0.19
C TYR A 123 -1.97 -12.10 -0.02
N GLY A 124 -1.70 -12.77 1.10
CA GLY A 124 -0.41 -13.35 1.44
C GLY A 124 0.58 -12.39 2.11
N ALA A 125 0.07 -11.32 2.72
CA ALA A 125 0.87 -10.48 3.61
C ALA A 125 1.16 -11.22 4.93
N VAL A 126 2.36 -11.05 5.46
CA VAL A 126 2.81 -11.69 6.71
C VAL A 126 3.10 -10.62 7.75
N PRO A 127 2.67 -10.77 9.01
CA PRO A 127 2.96 -9.78 10.06
C PRO A 127 4.47 -9.71 10.35
N LEU A 128 4.92 -8.54 10.82
CA LEU A 128 6.25 -8.40 11.41
C LEU A 128 6.36 -9.14 12.74
N LEU A 129 7.59 -9.46 13.15
CA LEU A 129 7.84 -10.22 14.38
C LEU A 129 7.48 -9.44 15.64
N ASP A 130 7.65 -8.13 15.62
CA ASP A 130 7.42 -7.22 16.75
C ASP A 130 6.06 -6.49 16.68
N ALA A 131 5.42 -6.46 15.51
CA ALA A 131 4.21 -5.68 15.27
C ALA A 131 3.17 -6.48 14.47
N ARG A 132 2.08 -6.87 15.12
CA ARG A 132 1.00 -7.68 14.50
C ARG A 132 0.19 -6.93 13.45
N LEU A 133 0.08 -5.62 13.58
CA LEU A 133 -0.67 -4.77 12.64
C LEU A 133 0.21 -4.23 11.50
N SER A 134 1.52 -4.39 11.58
CA SER A 134 2.41 -4.10 10.47
C SER A 134 2.66 -5.39 9.72
N LEU A 135 2.39 -5.40 8.42
CA LEU A 135 2.51 -6.57 7.56
C LEU A 135 3.47 -6.28 6.41
N LEU A 136 4.12 -7.32 5.94
CA LEU A 136 4.94 -7.32 4.76
C LEU A 136 4.30 -8.22 3.72
N LEU A 137 4.07 -7.68 2.53
CA LEU A 137 3.63 -8.44 1.37
C LEU A 137 4.85 -8.68 0.45
N PRO A 138 5.42 -9.89 0.45
CA PRO A 138 6.59 -10.20 -0.38
C PRO A 138 6.25 -10.08 -1.87
N PHE A 139 7.15 -9.51 -2.66
CA PHE A 139 6.94 -9.38 -4.10
C PHE A 139 6.81 -10.73 -4.83
N LYS A 140 7.49 -11.77 -4.33
CA LYS A 140 7.28 -13.15 -4.79
C LYS A 140 5.83 -13.62 -4.69
N THR A 141 5.08 -13.14 -3.70
CA THR A 141 3.66 -13.50 -3.49
C THR A 141 2.76 -12.74 -4.45
N ILE A 142 3.11 -11.49 -4.80
CA ILE A 142 2.37 -10.69 -5.79
C ILE A 142 2.45 -11.33 -7.18
N HIS A 143 3.56 -12.00 -7.51
CA HIS A 143 3.70 -12.78 -8.75
C HIS A 143 2.83 -14.05 -8.77
N ALA A 144 2.52 -14.63 -7.60
CA ALA A 144 1.78 -15.88 -7.46
C ALA A 144 0.28 -15.70 -7.22
N ALA A 145 -0.18 -14.47 -6.92
CA ALA A 145 -1.59 -14.20 -6.76
C ALA A 145 -2.28 -14.42 -8.12
N PRO A 146 -3.13 -15.46 -8.28
CA PRO A 146 -3.88 -15.65 -9.51
C PRO A 146 -4.72 -14.39 -9.71
N THR A 147 -4.74 -13.88 -10.94
CA THR A 147 -5.66 -12.84 -11.42
C THR A 147 -7.10 -13.30 -11.20
N THR A 148 -7.58 -13.22 -9.95
CA THR A 148 -8.98 -13.42 -9.54
C THR A 148 -9.62 -12.05 -9.30
N ALA A 149 -9.00 -10.99 -9.82
CA ALA A 149 -9.48 -9.62 -9.82
C ALA A 149 -9.70 -9.13 -11.26
N GLY A 150 -10.12 -10.04 -12.14
CA GLY A 150 -10.38 -9.78 -13.55
C GLY A 150 -11.50 -10.67 -14.07
N LYS A 151 -12.72 -10.44 -13.57
CA LYS A 151 -14.00 -10.74 -14.23
C LYS A 151 -15.10 -10.00 -13.47
N LEU A 152 -15.28 -8.74 -13.81
CA LEU A 152 -16.58 -8.08 -13.94
C LEU A 152 -16.48 -7.18 -15.18
#